data_AF-A0A962LCL0-F1
#
_entry.id   AF-A0A962LCL0-F1
#
_cell.length_a   1.000
_cell.length_b   1.000
_cell.length_c   1.000
_cell.angle_alpha   90.00
_cell.angle_beta   90.00
_cell.angle_gamma   90.00
#
_symmetry.space_group_name_H-M   'P 1'
#
loop_
_entity.id
_entity.type
_entity.pdbx_description
1 polymer ?
#
loop_
_entity_poly.entity_id
_entity_poly.type
_entity_poly.pdbx_seq_one_letter_code
_entity_poly.pdbx_strand_id
1 'polypeptide(L)'
;MSKTDEEIHAGCMQRFIDLANGMKEEGIETRIVSAAMTTATAIYSTYVFAGNTGRLAPAGVDRLTAAFQQQLEQVQQAKEEQQKASEMPQ
;
A
#
# COMPACT_ATOMS: atom_id res chain seq x y z
N MET A 1 -26.38 -0.53 7.75
CA MET A 1 -25.55 0.65 7.41
C MET A 1 -24.54 0.20 6.36
N SER A 2 -24.37 0.97 5.29
CA SER A 2 -23.30 0.72 4.32
C SER A 2 -21.96 1.06 4.95
N LYS A 3 -20.91 0.29 4.61
CA LYS A 3 -19.55 0.57 5.09
C LYS A 3 -19.07 1.93 4.59
N THR A 4 -18.27 2.63 5.39
CA THR A 4 -17.62 3.87 4.96
C THR A 4 -16.48 3.56 3.98
N ASP A 5 -16.06 4.56 3.20
CA ASP A 5 -14.94 4.41 2.27
C ASP A 5 -13.64 4.04 3.01
N GLU A 6 -13.46 4.53 4.25
CA GLU A 6 -12.33 4.18 5.11
C GLU A 6 -12.35 2.70 5.51
N GLU A 7 -13.52 2.17 5.90
CA GLU A 7 -13.69 0.74 6.23
C GLU A 7 -13.47 -0.15 5.01
N ILE A 8 -13.93 0.27 3.84
CA ILE A 8 -13.72 -0.43 2.57
C ILE A 8 -12.22 -0.43 2.23
N HIS A 9 -11.57 0.72 2.34
CA HIS A 9 -10.14 0.87 2.10
C HIS A 9 -9.31 -0.02 3.03
N ALA A 10 -9.58 0.01 4.34
CA ALA A 10 -8.91 -0.85 5.33
C ALA A 10 -9.13 -2.34 5.03
N GLY A 11 -10.35 -2.73 4.65
CA GLY A 11 -10.65 -4.10 4.24
C GLY A 11 -9.89 -4.55 3.00
N CYS A 12 -9.75 -3.69 1.99
CA CYS A 12 -8.94 -3.96 0.81
C CYS A 12 -7.45 -4.09 1.14
N MET A 13 -6.93 -3.18 1.98
CA MET A 13 -5.54 -3.21 2.43
C MET A 13 -5.22 -4.52 3.16
N GLN A 14 -6.07 -4.95 4.08
CA GLN A 14 -5.86 -6.20 4.83
C GLN A 14 -5.78 -7.41 3.89
N ARG A 15 -6.64 -7.48 2.87
CA ARG A 15 -6.61 -8.57 1.88
C ARG A 15 -5.31 -8.63 1.09
N PHE A 16 -4.68 -7.48 0.78
CA PHE A 16 -3.36 -7.47 0.15
C PHE A 16 -2.27 -7.97 1.10
N ILE A 17 -2.34 -7.58 2.37
CA ILE A 17 -1.41 -8.05 3.41
C ILE A 17 -1.54 -9.57 3.61
N ASP A 18 -2.76 -10.09 3.68
CA ASP A 18 -3.01 -11.52 3.85
C ASP A 18 -2.45 -12.33 2.67
N LEU A 19 -2.63 -11.83 1.45
CA LEU A 19 -2.05 -12.45 0.25
C LEU A 19 -0.51 -12.45 0.30
N ALA A 20 0.10 -11.34 0.70
CA ALA A 20 1.55 -11.26 0.84
C ALA A 20 2.08 -12.18 1.96
N ASN A 21 1.35 -12.31 3.06
CA ASN A 21 1.67 -13.23 4.14
C ASN A 21 1.57 -14.69 3.70
N GLY A 22 0.58 -15.05 2.88
CA GLY A 22 0.48 -16.39 2.30
C GLY A 22 1.73 -16.77 1.49
N MET A 23 2.23 -15.86 0.65
CA MET A 23 3.48 -16.09 -0.10
C MET A 23 4.70 -16.28 0.82
N LYS A 24 4.75 -15.56 1.94
CA LYS A 24 5.79 -15.76 2.96
C LYS A 24 5.68 -17.14 3.62
N GLU A 25 4.47 -17.59 3.94
CA GLU A 25 4.21 -18.91 4.52
C GLU A 25 4.58 -20.06 3.57
N GLU A 26 4.50 -19.83 2.25
CA GLU A 26 5.00 -20.73 1.21
C GLU A 26 6.54 -20.79 1.14
N GLY A 27 7.26 -20.00 1.95
CA GLY A 27 8.71 -19.98 2.01
C GLY A 27 9.38 -18.97 1.06
N ILE A 28 8.60 -18.11 0.40
CA ILE A 28 9.15 -17.05 -0.46
C ILE A 28 9.77 -15.96 0.43
N GLU A 29 11.00 -15.56 0.09
CA GLU A 29 11.71 -14.52 0.84
C GLU A 29 10.89 -13.22 0.87
N THR A 30 10.73 -12.63 2.06
CA THR A 30 9.92 -11.42 2.26
C THR A 30 10.37 -10.24 1.38
N ARG A 31 11.67 -10.12 1.08
CA ARG A 31 12.18 -9.09 0.16
C ARG A 31 11.64 -9.26 -1.27
N ILE A 32 11.44 -10.52 -1.71
CA ILE A 32 10.89 -10.84 -3.03
C ILE A 32 9.40 -10.52 -3.05
N VAL A 33 8.66 -10.94 -2.03
CA VAL A 33 7.23 -10.62 -1.88
C VAL A 33 7.01 -9.11 -1.87
N SER A 34 7.85 -8.36 -1.14
CA SER A 34 7.79 -6.89 -1.11
C SER A 34 8.06 -6.27 -2.49
N ALA A 35 9.11 -6.70 -3.19
CA ALA A 35 9.42 -6.20 -4.53
C ALA A 35 8.32 -6.51 -5.55
N ALA A 36 7.72 -7.70 -5.46
CA ALA A 36 6.58 -8.10 -6.29
C ALA A 36 5.34 -7.23 -6.02
N MET A 37 5.03 -6.96 -4.74
CA MET A 37 3.92 -6.10 -4.36
C MET A 37 4.10 -4.67 -4.89
N THR A 38 5.28 -4.07 -4.75
CA THR A 38 5.57 -2.74 -5.31
C THR A 38 5.36 -2.71 -6.83
N THR A 39 5.84 -3.74 -7.53
CA THR A 39 5.65 -3.85 -8.99
C THR A 39 4.18 -4.00 -9.36
N ALA A 40 3.43 -4.83 -8.63
CA ALA A 40 2.01 -5.04 -8.84
C ALA A 40 1.21 -3.74 -8.62
N THR A 41 1.54 -2.97 -7.57
CA THR A 41 0.96 -1.64 -7.33
C THR A 41 1.24 -0.70 -8.51
N ALA A 42 2.48 -0.62 -8.97
CA ALA A 42 2.84 0.25 -10.10
C ALA A 42 2.06 -0.12 -11.39
N ILE A 43 1.90 -1.41 -11.68
CA ILE A 43 1.13 -1.89 -12.83
C ILE A 43 -0.36 -1.53 -12.67
N TYR A 44 -0.96 -1.86 -11.52
CA TYR A 44 -2.37 -1.58 -11.27
C TYR A 44 -2.67 -0.08 -11.34
N SER A 45 -1.87 0.75 -10.68
CA SER A 45 -2.01 2.20 -10.72
C SER A 45 -1.81 2.76 -12.13
N THR A 46 -0.88 2.20 -12.92
CA THR A 46 -0.72 2.58 -14.33
C THR A 46 -2.01 2.37 -15.11
N TYR A 47 -2.69 1.23 -14.95
CA TYR A 47 -3.98 0.99 -15.61
C TYR A 47 -5.07 1.94 -15.15
N VAL A 48 -5.15 2.24 -13.84
CA VAL A 48 -6.14 3.17 -13.29
C VAL A 48 -5.97 4.58 -13.86
N PHE A 49 -4.73 5.07 -13.99
CA PHE A 49 -4.46 6.44 -14.44
C PHE A 49 -4.32 6.60 -15.96
N ALA A 50 -3.74 5.62 -16.66
CA ALA A 50 -3.49 5.69 -18.11
C ALA A 50 -4.60 5.04 -18.96
N GLY A 51 -5.51 4.28 -18.33
CA GLY A 51 -6.48 3.45 -19.04
C GLY A 51 -5.80 2.41 -19.96
N ASN A 52 -6.43 2.09 -21.08
CA ASN A 52 -5.97 1.07 -22.02
C ASN A 52 -4.65 1.39 -22.76
N THR A 53 -4.07 2.58 -22.57
CA THR A 53 -2.82 2.97 -23.24
C THR A 53 -1.58 2.34 -22.59
N GLY A 54 -1.71 1.82 -21.36
CA GLY A 54 -0.70 0.99 -20.70
C GLY A 54 0.57 1.71 -20.23
N ARG A 55 0.66 3.04 -20.38
CA ARG A 55 1.84 3.82 -19.94
C ARG A 55 1.45 5.18 -19.38
N LEU A 56 2.05 5.53 -18.24
CA LEU A 56 1.99 6.88 -17.70
C LEU A 56 2.92 7.82 -18.47
N ALA A 57 2.42 9.03 -18.77
CA ALA A 57 3.29 10.15 -19.12
C ALA A 57 4.20 10.50 -17.92
N PRO A 58 5.35 11.19 -18.12
CA PRO A 58 6.26 11.55 -17.02
C PRO A 58 5.55 12.21 -15.81
N ALA A 59 4.68 13.19 -16.08
CA ALA A 59 3.88 13.84 -15.04
C ALA A 59 2.92 12.89 -14.30
N GLY A 60 2.50 11.78 -14.92
CA GLY A 60 1.71 10.74 -14.28
C GLY A 60 2.54 9.87 -13.33
N VAL A 61 3.81 9.59 -13.69
CA VAL A 61 4.76 8.90 -12.80
C VAL A 61 5.02 9.74 -11.56
N ASP A 62 5.24 11.05 -11.72
CA ASP A 62 5.47 11.97 -10.61
C ASP A 62 4.28 12.00 -9.65
N ARG A 63 3.05 12.08 -10.19
CA ARG A 63 1.82 12.06 -9.39
C ARG A 63 1.63 10.76 -8.63
N LEU A 64 1.87 9.62 -9.28
CA LEU A 64 1.77 8.31 -8.62
C LEU A 64 2.80 8.17 -7.49
N THR A 65 4.02 8.62 -7.74
CA THR A 65 5.11 8.58 -6.76
C THR A 65 4.78 9.49 -5.56
N ALA A 66 4.29 10.70 -5.81
CA ALA A 66 3.86 11.62 -4.75
C ALA A 66 2.69 11.06 -3.92
N ALA A 67 1.72 10.42 -4.57
CA ALA A 67 0.60 9.78 -3.87
C ALA A 67 1.09 8.63 -2.97
N PHE A 68 2.00 7.79 -3.47
CA PHE A 68 2.59 6.72 -2.66
C PHE A 68 3.42 7.27 -1.49
N GLN A 69 4.20 8.33 -1.72
CA GLN A 69 4.95 9.01 -0.65
C GLN A 69 4.01 9.50 0.45
N GLN A 70 2.91 10.16 0.10
CA GLN A 70 1.93 10.65 1.08
C GLN A 70 1.32 9.49 1.90
N GLN A 71 0.99 8.36 1.26
CA GLN A 71 0.49 7.18 1.97
C GLN A 71 1.55 6.61 2.92
N LEU A 72 2.81 6.55 2.49
CA LEU A 72 3.91 6.08 3.32
C LEU A 72 4.12 6.98 4.55
N GLU A 73 4.09 8.30 4.37
CA GLU A 73 4.21 9.27 5.46
C GLU A 73 3.10 9.09 6.50
N GLN A 74 1.85 8.92 6.06
CA GLN A 74 0.72 8.64 6.95
C GLN A 74 0.92 7.35 7.76
N VAL A 75 1.42 6.29 7.12
CA VAL A 75 1.70 5.02 7.80
C VAL A 75 2.82 5.19 8.84
N GLN A 76 3.88 5.94 8.53
CA GLN A 76 4.97 6.18 9.49
C GLN A 76 4.47 7.02 10.68
N GLN A 77 3.70 8.08 10.44
CA GLN A 77 3.10 8.90 11.48
C GLN A 77 2.22 8.06 12.43
N ALA A 78 1.33 7.23 11.87
CA ALA A 78 0.48 6.35 12.66
C ALA A 78 1.29 5.36 13.51
N LYS A 79 2.41 4.83 12.99
CA LYS A 79 3.32 3.95 13.74
C LYS A 79 4.03 4.70 14.86
N GLU A 80 4.49 5.92 14.62
CA GLU A 80 5.11 6.76 15.66
C GLU A 80 4.14 7.08 16.80
N GLU A 81 2.88 7.41 16.48
CA GLU A 81 1.84 7.67 17.46
C GLU A 81 1.54 6.42 18.32
N GLN A 82 1.43 5.25 17.68
CA GLN A 82 1.25 3.97 18.38
C GLN A 82 2.43 3.66 19.30
N GLN A 83 3.65 3.90 18.84
CA GLN A 83 4.85 3.70 19.64
C GLN A 83 4.86 4.61 20.87
N LYS A 84 4.63 5.92 20.69
CA LYS A 84 4.58 6.89 21.80
C LYS A 84 3.49 6.55 22.81
N ALA A 85 2.32 6.11 22.34
CA ALA A 85 1.23 5.68 23.21
C ALA A 85 1.58 4.42 24.02
N SER A 86 2.36 3.49 23.45
CA SER A 86 2.84 2.30 24.16
C SER A 86 3.98 2.56 25.16
N GLU A 87 4.71 3.67 24.98
CA GLU A 87 5.83 4.09 25.83
C GLU A 87 5.40 4.95 27.04
N MET A 88 4.15 5.42 27.10
CA MET A 88 3.58 6.07 28.28
C MET A 88 2.96 5.01 29.20
N PRO A 89 3.62 4.62 30.32
CA PRO A 89 3.02 3.69 31.27
C PRO A 89 1.83 4.36 31.96
N GLN A 90 0.70 3.63 32.06
CA GLN A 90 -0.40 3.96 32.97
C GLN A 90 0.04 3.78 34.43
#